data_AF-A0A1F6NLU6-F1
#
_entry.id   AF-A0A1F6NLU6-F1
#
_cell.length_a   1.000
_cell.length_b   1.000
_cell.length_c   1.000
_cell.angle_alpha   90.00
_cell.angle_beta   90.00
_cell.angle_gamma   90.00
#
_symmetry.space_group_name_H-M   'P 1'
#
loop_
_entity.id
_entity.type
_entity.pdbx_description
1 polymer ?
#
loop_
_entity_poly.entity_id
_entity_poly.type
_entity_poly.pdbx_seq_one_letter_code
_entity_poly.pdbx_strand_id
1 'polypeptide(L)'
;MPEQLNPKHMLYDEDIEDSEEMRLYEAQRLGLPPNTSREDIRDADDEHERKSSAKVLNLPEDATWDQIWEAENGEGERVSRALLFGLDRNTSHTDINKERQRRRKELLKKIWSQIRNT
;
A
#
# COMPACT_ATOMS: atom_id res chain seq x y z
N MET A 1 41.10 10.15 -24.35
CA MET A 1 40.30 10.22 -23.12
C MET A 1 39.13 9.26 -23.31
N PRO A 2 39.02 8.14 -22.59
CA PRO A 2 37.82 7.32 -22.70
C PRO A 2 36.67 8.08 -22.04
N GLU A 3 35.64 8.34 -22.86
CA GLU A 3 34.34 8.88 -22.45
C GLU A 3 33.78 7.99 -21.34
N GLN A 4 33.61 8.59 -20.17
CA GLN A 4 32.99 7.94 -19.04
C GLN A 4 31.54 7.59 -19.42
N LEU A 5 31.17 6.34 -19.16
CA LEU A 5 29.81 5.82 -19.17
C LEU A 5 28.82 6.91 -18.73
N ASN A 6 27.98 7.39 -19.65
CA ASN A 6 26.71 7.99 -19.27
C ASN A 6 25.65 6.92 -19.56
N PRO A 7 25.39 5.99 -18.63
CA PRO A 7 24.26 5.11 -18.77
C PRO A 7 23.06 6.04 -18.69
N LYS A 8 22.37 6.20 -19.83
CA LYS A 8 20.99 6.69 -19.90
C LYS A 8 20.34 6.46 -18.54
N HIS A 9 20.00 7.56 -17.87
CA HIS A 9 19.01 7.58 -16.80
C HIS A 9 17.96 6.54 -17.17
N MET A 10 18.03 5.36 -16.55
CA MET A 10 16.88 4.50 -16.47
C MET A 10 15.97 5.30 -15.57
N LEU A 11 15.11 6.12 -16.17
CA LEU A 11 13.90 6.57 -15.52
C LEU A 11 13.22 5.26 -15.12
N TYR A 12 13.39 4.88 -13.86
CA TYR A 12 12.71 3.72 -13.32
C TYR A 12 11.22 4.05 -13.40
N ASP A 13 10.36 3.05 -13.58
CA ASP A 13 8.90 3.26 -13.52
C ASP A 13 8.50 3.98 -12.20
N GLU A 14 9.33 3.86 -11.15
CA GLU A 14 9.27 4.59 -9.88
C GLU A 14 9.33 6.13 -10.02
N ASP A 15 10.04 6.69 -11.02
CA ASP A 15 10.12 8.15 -11.23
C ASP A 15 8.86 8.72 -11.91
N ILE A 16 8.05 7.87 -12.55
CA ILE A 16 6.82 8.28 -13.25
C ILE A 16 5.66 8.41 -12.26
N GLU A 17 5.50 7.44 -11.35
CA GLU A 17 4.49 7.47 -10.28
C GLU A 17 4.68 8.67 -9.34
N ASP A 18 5.92 9.06 -9.09
CA ASP A 18 6.29 10.24 -8.28
C ASP A 18 6.56 11.50 -9.13
N SER A 19 5.97 11.62 -10.32
CA SER A 19 6.04 12.83 -11.16
C SER A 19 4.98 13.88 -10.77
N GLU A 20 5.32 15.16 -10.96
CA GLU A 20 4.40 16.29 -10.70
C GLU A 20 3.16 16.22 -11.62
N GLU A 21 3.34 15.73 -12.83
CA GLU A 21 2.26 15.50 -13.80
C GLU A 21 1.25 14.47 -13.30
N MET A 22 1.73 13.35 -12.74
CA MET A 22 0.87 12.33 -12.12
C MET A 22 0.11 12.88 -10.92
N ARG A 23 0.79 13.64 -10.03
CA ARG A 23 0.14 14.29 -8.88
C ARG A 23 -1.04 15.17 -9.32
N LEU A 24 -0.83 16.00 -10.34
CA LEU A 24 -1.86 16.90 -10.86
C LEU A 24 -3.03 16.14 -11.50
N TYR A 25 -2.72 15.08 -12.26
CA TYR A 25 -3.72 14.21 -12.87
C TYR A 25 -4.60 13.54 -11.81
N GLU A 26 -4.00 12.97 -10.76
CA GLU A 26 -4.73 12.31 -9.67
C GLU A 26 -5.57 13.30 -8.86
N ALA A 27 -5.00 14.46 -8.53
CA ALA A 27 -5.77 15.53 -7.88
C ALA A 27 -7.00 15.90 -8.72
N GLN A 28 -6.84 16.08 -10.03
CA GLN A 28 -7.96 16.39 -10.92
C GLN A 28 -8.98 15.26 -10.99
N ARG A 29 -8.54 14.00 -11.11
CA ARG A 29 -9.41 12.81 -11.13
C ARG A 29 -10.28 12.73 -9.88
N LEU A 30 -9.74 13.12 -8.73
CA LEU A 30 -10.42 13.12 -7.43
C LEU A 30 -11.16 14.43 -7.13
N GLY A 31 -11.12 15.43 -8.03
CA GLY A 31 -11.75 16.73 -7.83
C GLY A 31 -11.07 17.61 -6.76
N LEU A 32 -9.80 17.32 -6.46
CA LEU A 32 -8.98 18.03 -5.49
C LEU A 32 -8.26 19.24 -6.13
N PRO A 33 -7.93 20.28 -5.34
CA PRO A 33 -7.14 21.41 -5.81
C PRO A 33 -5.75 21.00 -6.37
N PRO A 34 -5.19 21.73 -7.34
CA PRO A 34 -3.88 21.40 -7.94
C PRO A 34 -2.69 21.56 -6.98
N ASN A 35 -2.87 22.25 -5.86
CA ASN A 35 -1.85 22.38 -4.81
C ASN A 35 -1.94 21.28 -3.74
N THR A 36 -2.83 20.31 -3.89
CA THR A 36 -3.02 19.19 -2.94
C THR A 36 -1.77 18.32 -2.86
N SER A 37 -1.32 17.98 -1.66
CA SER A 37 -0.11 17.16 -1.50
C SER A 37 -0.33 15.72 -1.99
N ARG A 38 0.76 14.99 -2.28
CA ARG A 38 0.66 13.55 -2.59
C ARG A 38 0.12 12.71 -1.45
N GLU A 39 0.33 13.14 -0.22
CA GLU A 39 -0.21 12.44 0.95
C GLU A 39 -1.73 12.61 0.98
N ASP A 40 -2.23 13.83 0.85
CA ASP A 40 -3.66 14.11 0.83
C ASP A 40 -4.36 13.45 -0.38
N ILE A 41 -3.70 13.39 -1.55
CA ILE A 41 -4.22 12.68 -2.74
C ILE A 41 -4.37 11.18 -2.45
N ARG A 42 -3.35 10.56 -1.84
CA ARG A 42 -3.40 9.14 -1.48
C ARG A 42 -4.49 8.87 -0.45
N ASP A 43 -4.59 9.70 0.57
CA ASP A 43 -5.64 9.58 1.59
C ASP A 43 -7.05 9.72 0.97
N ALA A 44 -7.22 10.64 0.02
CA ALA A 44 -8.48 10.83 -0.68
C ALA A 44 -8.81 9.66 -1.64
N ASP A 45 -7.81 9.10 -2.30
CA ASP A 45 -7.98 7.93 -3.16
C ASP A 45 -8.32 6.68 -2.34
N ASP A 46 -7.59 6.43 -1.25
CA ASP A 46 -7.88 5.35 -0.29
C ASP A 46 -9.32 5.44 0.24
N GLU A 47 -9.78 6.64 0.58
CA GLU A 47 -11.17 6.87 1.03
C GLU A 47 -12.18 6.67 -0.09
N HIS A 48 -11.87 7.12 -1.31
CA HIS A 48 -12.72 6.90 -2.49
C HIS A 48 -12.86 5.41 -2.80
N GLU A 49 -11.76 4.66 -2.77
CA GLU A 49 -11.75 3.20 -2.94
C GLU A 49 -12.55 2.52 -1.83
N ARG A 50 -12.35 2.89 -0.56
CA ARG A 50 -13.10 2.33 0.57
C ARG A 50 -14.60 2.47 0.37
N LYS A 51 -15.07 3.67 0.01
CA LYS A 51 -16.49 3.94 -0.25
C LYS A 51 -17.02 3.16 -1.44
N SER A 52 -16.23 3.06 -2.51
CA SER A 52 -16.59 2.28 -3.69
C SER A 52 -16.76 0.80 -3.36
N SER A 53 -15.80 0.22 -2.63
CA SER A 53 -15.85 -1.19 -2.19
C SER A 53 -17.02 -1.45 -1.24
N ALA A 54 -17.25 -0.57 -0.26
CA ALA A 54 -18.42 -0.66 0.61
C ALA A 54 -19.73 -0.67 -0.18
N LYS A 55 -19.85 0.20 -1.19
CA LYS A 55 -21.02 0.26 -2.06
C LYS A 55 -21.21 -1.02 -2.90
N VAL A 56 -20.14 -1.56 -3.49
CA VAL A 56 -20.19 -2.80 -4.28
C VAL A 56 -20.68 -3.98 -3.44
N LEU A 57 -20.26 -4.03 -2.17
CA LEU A 57 -20.63 -5.07 -1.22
C LEU A 57 -21.95 -4.78 -0.48
N ASN A 58 -22.63 -3.69 -0.84
CA ASN A 58 -23.87 -3.24 -0.20
C ASN A 58 -23.74 -3.06 1.33
N LEU A 59 -22.58 -2.58 1.76
CA LEU A 59 -22.26 -2.17 3.12
C LEU A 59 -22.56 -0.68 3.34
N PRO A 60 -22.72 -0.24 4.60
CA PRO A 60 -22.79 1.18 4.94
C PRO A 60 -21.59 1.99 4.41
N GLU A 61 -21.80 3.26 4.06
CA GLU A 61 -20.72 4.13 3.55
C GLU A 61 -19.59 4.37 4.56
N ASP A 62 -19.87 4.24 5.86
CA ASP A 62 -18.90 4.33 6.96
C ASP A 62 -18.22 2.98 7.28
N ALA A 63 -18.45 1.92 6.49
CA ALA A 63 -17.82 0.63 6.70
C ALA A 63 -16.29 0.71 6.64
N THR A 64 -15.65 0.21 7.70
CA THR A 64 -14.20 0.13 7.79
C THR A 64 -13.63 -0.88 6.79
N TRP A 65 -12.34 -0.75 6.46
CA TRP A 65 -11.64 -1.73 5.64
C TRP A 65 -11.67 -3.14 6.21
N ASP A 66 -11.67 -3.29 7.54
CA ASP A 66 -11.83 -4.60 8.19
C ASP A 66 -13.20 -5.21 7.86
N GLN A 67 -14.28 -4.43 7.93
CA GLN A 67 -15.63 -4.91 7.60
C GLN A 67 -15.79 -5.23 6.11
N ILE A 68 -15.21 -4.40 5.24
CA ILE A 68 -15.17 -4.64 3.78
C ILE A 68 -14.46 -5.97 3.50
N TRP A 69 -13.29 -6.16 4.09
CA TRP A 69 -12.51 -7.37 3.89
C TRP A 69 -13.21 -8.62 4.43
N GLU A 70 -13.83 -8.52 5.60
CA GLU A 70 -14.62 -9.60 6.18
C GLU A 70 -15.82 -9.97 5.29
N ALA A 71 -16.45 -8.99 4.63
CA ALA A 71 -17.52 -9.26 3.67
C ALA A 71 -17.03 -9.95 2.39
N GLU A 72 -15.82 -9.62 1.91
CA GLU A 72 -15.24 -10.24 0.70
C GLU A 72 -14.69 -11.65 0.95
N ASN A 73 -13.98 -11.85 2.07
CA ASN A 73 -13.14 -13.02 2.30
C ASN A 73 -13.62 -13.90 3.46
N GLY A 74 -14.56 -13.39 4.27
CA GLY A 74 -15.02 -14.01 5.51
C GLY A 74 -14.03 -13.89 6.66
N GLU A 75 -14.54 -14.02 7.89
CA GLU A 75 -13.74 -13.94 9.12
C GLU A 75 -12.62 -15.01 9.19
N GLY A 76 -12.81 -16.15 8.51
CA GLY A 76 -11.88 -17.28 8.54
C GLY A 76 -10.50 -16.95 7.97
N GLU A 77 -10.40 -16.11 6.94
CA GLU A 77 -9.13 -15.71 6.34
C GLU A 77 -8.33 -14.82 7.30
N ARG A 78 -8.99 -13.83 7.93
CA ARG A 78 -8.41 -12.98 8.98
C ARG A 78 -7.83 -13.81 10.11
N VAL A 79 -8.65 -14.69 10.70
CA VAL A 79 -8.27 -15.51 11.86
C VAL A 79 -7.11 -16.44 11.49
N SER A 80 -7.18 -17.09 10.33
CA SER A 80 -6.11 -17.98 9.86
C SER A 80 -4.79 -17.25 9.72
N ARG A 81 -4.82 -16.03 9.18
CA ARG A 81 -3.62 -15.20 8.99
C ARG A 81 -3.06 -14.67 10.31
N ALA A 82 -3.92 -14.26 11.24
CA ALA A 82 -3.52 -13.87 12.59
C ALA A 82 -2.79 -15.02 13.29
N LEU A 83 -3.39 -16.21 13.30
CA LEU A 83 -2.82 -17.41 13.91
C LEU A 83 -1.51 -17.84 13.23
N LEU A 84 -1.42 -17.75 11.90
CA LEU A 84 -0.18 -18.01 11.15
C LEU A 84 0.97 -17.09 11.59
N PHE A 85 0.65 -15.85 11.96
CA PHE A 85 1.62 -14.92 12.51
C PHE A 85 1.77 -15.04 14.04
N GLY A 86 1.09 -15.97 14.70
CA GLY A 86 1.15 -16.11 16.16
C GLY A 86 0.55 -14.91 16.89
N LEU A 87 -0.38 -14.20 16.25
CA LEU A 87 -1.15 -13.10 16.82
C LEU A 87 -2.46 -13.61 17.42
N ASP A 88 -3.13 -12.78 18.21
CA ASP A 88 -4.44 -13.11 18.77
C ASP A 88 -5.50 -13.28 17.67
N ARG A 89 -6.47 -14.19 17.88
CA ARG A 89 -7.53 -14.46 16.89
C ARG A 89 -8.41 -13.24 16.58
N ASN A 90 -8.45 -12.24 17.45
CA ASN A 90 -9.22 -11.01 17.27
C ASN A 90 -8.38 -9.87 16.65
N THR A 91 -7.16 -10.15 16.20
CA THR A 91 -6.30 -9.14 15.55
C THR A 91 -6.94 -8.62 14.26
N SER A 92 -7.00 -7.30 14.09
CA SER A 92 -7.51 -6.63 12.89
C SER A 92 -6.71 -6.97 11.63
N HIS A 93 -7.28 -6.83 10.42
CA HIS A 93 -6.47 -6.95 9.19
C HIS A 93 -5.37 -5.91 9.15
N THR A 94 -5.66 -4.70 9.63
CA THR A 94 -4.69 -3.61 9.74
C THR A 94 -3.43 -4.04 10.49
N ASP A 95 -3.57 -4.65 11.66
CA ASP A 95 -2.43 -5.05 12.48
C ASP A 95 -1.74 -6.31 11.95
N ILE A 96 -2.50 -7.25 11.36
CA ILE A 96 -1.94 -8.40 10.62
C ILE A 96 -1.06 -7.91 9.46
N ASN A 97 -1.50 -6.89 8.73
CA ASN A 97 -0.76 -6.31 7.61
C ASN A 97 0.51 -5.58 8.08
N LYS A 98 0.44 -4.82 9.18
CA LYS A 98 1.63 -4.21 9.80
C LYS A 98 2.66 -5.28 10.19
N GLU A 99 2.22 -6.37 10.80
CA GLU A 99 3.10 -7.48 11.19
C GLU A 99 3.75 -8.14 9.97
N ARG A 100 2.98 -8.38 8.89
CA ARG A 100 3.53 -8.88 7.62
C ARG A 100 4.64 -7.97 7.09
N GLN A 101 4.41 -6.66 7.07
CA GLN A 101 5.41 -5.70 6.58
C GLN A 101 6.66 -5.66 7.46
N ARG A 102 6.49 -5.73 8.78
CA ARG A 102 7.62 -5.83 9.73
C ARG A 102 8.48 -7.06 9.43
N ARG A 103 7.86 -8.25 9.31
CA ARG A 103 8.56 -9.50 8.99
C ARG A 103 9.27 -9.44 7.64
N ARG A 104 8.63 -8.87 6.62
CA ARG A 104 9.25 -8.68 5.30
C ARG A 104 10.50 -7.81 5.40
N LYS A 105 10.42 -6.67 6.10
CA LYS A 105 11.57 -5.77 6.32
C LYS A 105 12.71 -6.49 7.06
N GLU A 106 12.39 -7.29 8.08
CA GLU A 106 13.39 -8.08 8.81
C GLU A 106 14.06 -9.15 7.94
N LEU A 107 13.27 -9.85 7.13
CA LEU A 107 13.80 -10.85 6.19
C LEU A 107 14.75 -10.19 5.18
N LEU A 108 14.35 -9.06 4.58
CA LEU A 108 15.20 -8.30 3.67
C LEU A 108 16.50 -7.86 4.34
N LYS A 109 16.44 -7.34 5.57
CA LYS A 109 17.63 -6.96 6.34
C LYS A 109 18.58 -8.16 6.53
N LYS A 110 18.05 -9.34 6.88
CA LYS A 110 18.85 -10.56 7.03
C LYS A 110 19.52 -10.98 5.72
N ILE A 111 18.77 -11.00 4.62
CA ILE A 111 19.29 -11.35 3.29
C ILE A 111 20.42 -10.39 2.89
N TRP A 112 20.20 -9.08 3.02
CA TRP A 112 21.21 -8.07 2.72
C TRP A 112 22.46 -8.19 3.59
N SER A 113 22.30 -8.52 4.88
CA SER A 113 23.45 -8.75 5.77
C SER A 113 24.24 -10.00 5.38
N GLN A 114 23.62 -11.02 4.80
CA GLN A 114 24.33 -12.21 4.34
C GLN A 114 25.14 -11.90 3.09
N ILE A 115 24.55 -11.20 2.11
CA ILE A 115 25.21 -10.82 0.86
C ILE A 115 26.44 -9.93 1.08
N ARG A 116 26.39 -9.01 2.06
CA ARG A 116 27.53 -8.10 2.34
C ARG A 116 28.68 -8.75 3.11
N ASN A 117 28.45 -9.89 3.76
CA ASN A 117 29.46 -10.58 4.57
C ASN A 117 30.07 -11.80 3.84
N THR A 118 29.71 -12.00 2.57
CA THR A 118 30.27 -12.99 1.63
C THR A 118 31.07 -12.28 0.56
#